data_AF-A0A0K6FVZ2-F1
#
_entry.id   AF-A0A0K6FVZ2-F1
#
_cell.length_a   1.000
_cell.length_b   1.000
_cell.length_c   1.000
_cell.angle_alpha   90.00
_cell.angle_beta   90.00
_cell.angle_gamma   90.00
#
_symmetry.space_group_name_H-M   'P 1'
#
loop_
_entity.id
_entity.type
_entity.pdbx_description
1 polymer ?
#
loop_
_entity_poly.entity_id
_entity_poly.type
_entity_poly.pdbx_seq_one_letter_code
_entity_poly.pdbx_strand_id
1 'polypeptide(L)'
;MPMTTGDFFARDHTKEVDAKSCQDARFIWIDSVASELVTGEIKRFASACGAESQRIPAYGFGKWGTTPDVPLAKDGEKIILNLHGGGFIAGTAHPEDFTANIPRGFVRHGDFVVARVLSVDYRISASHPYPIAAPFPTAITDALAGYIYLTRGLGFKPQNIIVCGDSAGGNIALGLVRYLRDTPELGLGMPGGLILISPWVDIIATATQAPENQVTKNQKTDYIQPSTQYRAGTYPYLSYLGGLTVEDTRKNLFLSPASF
;
A
#
# COMPACT_ATOMS: atom_id res chain seq x y z
N MET A 1 -8.44 -21.88 -5.48
CA MET A 1 -7.97 -21.78 -6.88
C MET A 1 -7.81 -20.30 -7.21
N PRO A 2 -6.58 -19.75 -7.20
CA PRO A 2 -6.32 -18.34 -7.49
C PRO A 2 -6.53 -17.92 -8.97
N MET A 3 -7.07 -18.81 -9.82
CA MET A 3 -7.21 -18.58 -11.27
C MET A 3 -8.64 -18.24 -11.73
N THR A 4 -9.62 -18.08 -10.84
CA THR A 4 -11.02 -17.77 -11.23
C THR A 4 -11.48 -16.36 -10.85
N THR A 5 -10.77 -15.67 -9.96
CA THR A 5 -11.17 -14.36 -9.41
C THR A 5 -10.24 -13.21 -9.80
N GLY A 6 -9.09 -13.49 -10.42
CA GLY A 6 -8.05 -12.48 -10.70
C GLY A 6 -7.21 -12.12 -9.48
N ASP A 7 -7.44 -12.84 -8.38
CA ASP A 7 -6.72 -12.72 -7.12
C ASP A 7 -5.52 -13.68 -7.12
N PHE A 8 -4.32 -13.11 -7.28
CA PHE A 8 -3.07 -13.85 -7.23
C PHE A 8 -2.45 -13.73 -5.84
N PHE A 9 -2.83 -14.62 -4.92
CA PHE A 9 -2.28 -14.71 -3.56
C PHE A 9 -2.72 -13.62 -2.57
N ALA A 10 -3.80 -12.88 -2.82
CA ALA A 10 -4.48 -12.14 -1.77
C ALA A 10 -5.42 -13.03 -0.95
N ARG A 11 -5.94 -12.45 0.13
CA ARG A 11 -6.81 -13.12 1.09
C ARG A 11 -8.22 -12.54 1.01
N ASP A 12 -9.15 -13.25 1.64
CA ASP A 12 -10.49 -12.74 1.85
C ASP A 12 -10.48 -11.64 2.94
N HIS A 13 -10.56 -10.38 2.52
CA HIS A 13 -10.49 -9.22 3.41
C HIS A 13 -11.72 -9.08 4.34
N THR A 14 -12.72 -9.96 4.20
CA THR A 14 -13.92 -9.97 5.06
C THR A 14 -13.79 -10.91 6.26
N LYS A 15 -12.71 -11.70 6.33
CA LYS A 15 -12.53 -12.72 7.35
C LYS A 15 -11.37 -12.41 8.28
N GLU A 16 -11.65 -12.54 9.57
CA GLU A 16 -10.61 -12.53 10.60
C GLU A 16 -9.77 -13.82 10.51
N VAL A 17 -8.48 -13.67 10.79
CA VAL A 17 -7.57 -14.80 10.93
C VAL A 17 -7.43 -15.13 12.41
N ASP A 18 -7.64 -16.40 12.77
CA ASP A 18 -7.45 -16.88 14.14
C ASP A 18 -6.05 -16.51 14.63
N ALA A 19 -5.94 -15.93 15.82
CA ALA A 19 -4.67 -15.51 16.41
C ALA A 19 -3.61 -16.62 16.43
N LYS A 20 -3.99 -17.90 16.54
CA LYS A 20 -3.07 -19.04 16.49
C LYS A 20 -2.44 -19.25 15.11
N SER A 21 -3.06 -18.71 14.06
CA SER A 21 -2.58 -18.76 12.68
C SER A 21 -1.73 -17.53 12.31
N CYS A 22 -1.70 -16.51 13.17
CA CYS A 22 -0.84 -15.34 12.99
C CYS A 22 0.51 -15.59 13.67
N GLN A 23 1.46 -16.19 12.95
CA GLN A 23 2.84 -16.29 13.44
C GLN A 23 3.38 -14.87 13.68
N ASP A 24 3.94 -14.61 14.87
CA ASP A 24 4.70 -13.40 15.25
C ASP A 24 4.08 -12.03 14.89
N ALA A 25 2.77 -12.02 14.63
CA ALA A 25 2.00 -10.85 14.27
C ALA A 25 0.62 -10.89 14.93
N ARG A 26 0.00 -9.72 15.06
CA ARG A 26 -1.35 -9.55 15.60
C ARG A 26 -2.29 -9.13 14.50
N PHE A 27 -3.38 -9.86 14.28
CA PHE A 27 -4.46 -9.44 13.39
C PHE A 27 -5.17 -8.20 13.98
N ILE A 28 -5.49 -7.22 13.13
CA ILE A 28 -6.12 -5.96 13.49
C ILE A 28 -7.16 -5.60 12.42
N TRP A 29 -8.37 -5.26 12.85
CA TRP A 29 -9.34 -4.63 11.97
C TRP A 29 -9.15 -3.11 11.94
N ILE A 30 -9.15 -2.54 10.73
CA ILE A 30 -9.10 -1.09 10.50
C ILE A 30 -10.43 -0.68 9.88
N ASP A 31 -11.12 0.27 10.52
CA ASP A 31 -12.39 0.80 10.03
C ASP A 31 -12.22 1.64 8.75
N SER A 32 -13.31 1.79 8.00
CA SER A 32 -13.32 2.61 6.79
C SER A 32 -13.02 4.08 7.09
N VAL A 33 -12.50 4.78 6.08
CA VAL A 33 -12.25 6.22 6.14
C VAL A 33 -13.58 6.97 6.05
N ALA A 34 -13.79 7.88 7.00
CA ALA A 34 -14.94 8.78 6.97
C ALA A 34 -14.93 9.63 5.70
N SER A 35 -16.09 9.81 5.06
CA SER A 35 -16.18 10.39 3.71
C SER A 35 -15.67 11.83 3.60
N GLU A 36 -15.69 12.59 4.70
CA GLU A 36 -15.15 13.94 4.82
C GLU A 36 -13.61 13.98 4.80
N LEU A 37 -12.96 12.84 5.07
CA LEU A 37 -11.50 12.68 5.01
C LEU A 37 -11.03 12.15 3.66
N VAL A 38 -11.92 11.97 2.69
CA VAL A 38 -11.59 11.65 1.30
C VAL A 38 -11.97 12.86 0.45
N THR A 39 -10.98 13.69 0.12
CA THR A 39 -11.16 15.00 -0.53
C THR A 39 -10.28 15.14 -1.77
N GLY A 40 -10.37 16.30 -2.44
CA GLY A 40 -9.50 16.65 -3.57
C GLY A 40 -9.51 15.66 -4.72
N GLU A 41 -8.34 15.39 -5.28
CA GLU A 41 -8.20 14.48 -6.42
C GLU A 41 -8.56 13.03 -6.08
N ILE A 42 -8.19 12.54 -4.90
CA ILE A 42 -8.55 11.18 -4.46
C ILE A 42 -10.06 11.01 -4.44
N LYS A 43 -10.83 12.00 -3.96
CA LYS A 43 -12.29 11.98 -4.03
C LYS A 43 -12.80 11.93 -5.47
N ARG A 44 -12.24 12.76 -6.36
CA ARG A 44 -12.61 12.79 -7.78
C ARG A 44 -12.42 11.43 -8.44
N PHE A 45 -11.27 10.80 -8.20
CA PHE A 45 -10.97 9.48 -8.76
C PHE A 45 -11.83 8.38 -8.14
N ALA A 46 -12.08 8.44 -6.83
CA ALA A 46 -12.95 7.51 -6.14
C ALA A 46 -14.37 7.53 -6.74
N SER A 47 -14.92 8.72 -6.97
CA SER A 47 -16.22 8.87 -7.66
C SER A 47 -16.19 8.36 -9.10
N ALA A 48 -15.13 8.66 -9.86
CA ALA A 48 -15.02 8.24 -11.26
C ALA A 48 -14.89 6.72 -11.43
N CYS A 49 -14.21 6.04 -10.51
CA CYS A 49 -13.97 4.60 -10.59
C CYS A 49 -14.91 3.77 -9.72
N GLY A 50 -15.87 4.39 -9.01
CA GLY A 50 -16.76 3.70 -8.08
C GLY A 50 -16.03 3.08 -6.89
N ALA A 51 -14.92 3.67 -6.46
CA ALA A 51 -14.13 3.18 -5.34
C ALA A 51 -14.67 3.75 -4.02
N GLU A 52 -14.99 2.85 -3.08
CA GLU A 52 -15.46 3.21 -1.75
C GLU A 52 -14.50 2.69 -0.68
N SER A 53 -14.37 3.43 0.42
CA SER A 53 -13.61 2.96 1.58
C SER A 53 -14.40 1.87 2.31
N GLN A 54 -13.70 0.83 2.74
CA GLN A 54 -14.29 -0.31 3.45
C GLN A 54 -13.39 -0.65 4.64
N ARG A 55 -13.94 -1.40 5.59
CA ARG A 55 -13.16 -1.99 6.67
C ARG A 55 -12.18 -2.99 6.07
N ILE A 56 -10.93 -2.95 6.52
CA ILE A 56 -9.83 -3.78 5.98
C ILE A 56 -9.05 -4.47 7.10
N PRO A 57 -8.42 -5.62 6.82
CA PRO A 57 -7.49 -6.24 7.74
C PRO A 57 -6.12 -5.55 7.73
N ALA A 58 -5.40 -5.72 8.83
CA ALA A 58 -3.99 -5.39 8.95
C ALA A 58 -3.31 -6.31 9.96
N TYR A 59 -1.98 -6.33 9.92
CA TYR A 59 -1.16 -7.18 10.76
C TYR A 59 -0.09 -6.34 11.46
N GLY A 60 -0.12 -6.38 12.79
CA GLY A 60 0.86 -5.74 13.65
C GLY A 60 2.04 -6.68 13.92
N PHE A 61 3.21 -6.38 13.37
CA PHE A 61 4.47 -7.09 13.66
C PHE A 61 5.23 -6.43 14.82
N GLY A 62 5.80 -7.24 15.71
CA GLY A 62 6.56 -6.77 16.88
C GLY A 62 5.72 -6.63 18.14
N LYS A 63 5.92 -5.57 18.92
CA LYS A 63 5.37 -5.44 20.29
C LYS A 63 3.91 -4.95 20.32
N TRP A 64 2.98 -5.73 19.79
CA TRP A 64 1.55 -5.39 19.71
C TRP A 64 0.68 -5.89 20.88
N GLY A 65 1.31 -6.48 21.91
CA GLY A 65 0.60 -7.02 23.08
C GLY A 65 -0.21 -8.29 22.78
N THR A 66 -0.60 -8.99 23.83
CA THR A 66 -1.37 -10.26 23.77
C THR A 66 -2.78 -10.14 24.34
N THR A 67 -3.13 -8.97 24.87
CA THR A 67 -4.46 -8.67 25.41
C THR A 67 -5.44 -8.33 24.29
N PRO A 68 -6.76 -8.45 24.51
CA PRO A 68 -7.78 -8.03 23.53
C PRO A 68 -7.63 -6.57 23.06
N ASP A 69 -7.18 -5.69 23.95
CA ASP A 69 -6.92 -4.29 23.62
C ASP A 69 -5.58 -4.11 22.90
N VAL A 70 -5.56 -3.27 21.87
CA VAL A 70 -4.33 -2.87 21.17
C VAL A 70 -3.63 -1.77 21.96
N PRO A 71 -2.33 -1.89 22.30
CA PRO A 71 -1.62 -0.88 23.05
C PRO A 71 -1.58 0.48 22.33
N LEU A 72 -1.92 1.55 23.04
CA LEU A 72 -1.77 2.92 22.57
C LEU A 72 -0.29 3.29 22.37
N ALA A 73 -0.05 4.35 21.59
CA ALA A 73 1.27 4.92 21.37
C ALA A 73 1.87 5.46 22.67
N LYS A 74 3.15 5.17 22.91
CA LYS A 74 3.94 5.84 23.96
C LYS A 74 4.52 7.15 23.42
N ASP A 75 4.82 8.09 24.30
CA ASP A 75 5.42 9.35 23.86
C ASP A 75 6.78 9.09 23.17
N GLY A 76 6.99 9.75 22.03
CA GLY A 76 8.18 9.56 21.19
C GLY A 76 8.26 8.21 20.46
N GLU A 77 7.31 7.30 20.62
CA GLU A 77 7.35 5.98 19.97
C GLU A 77 7.19 6.10 18.46
N LYS A 78 8.15 5.54 17.71
CA LYS A 78 8.08 5.46 16.24
C LYS A 78 7.44 4.15 15.79
N ILE A 79 6.74 4.23 14.67
CA ILE A 79 6.07 3.09 14.02
C ILE A 79 6.23 3.17 12.52
N ILE A 80 6.31 2.01 11.87
CA ILE A 80 6.25 1.92 10.41
C ILE A 80 4.83 1.52 9.99
N LEU A 81 4.25 2.28 9.06
CA LEU A 81 3.09 1.87 8.26
C LEU A 81 3.62 1.22 6.98
N ASN A 82 3.50 -0.09 6.86
CA ASN A 82 4.04 -0.89 5.75
C ASN A 82 2.94 -1.20 4.71
N LEU A 83 3.30 -1.02 3.44
CA LEU A 83 2.47 -1.29 2.27
C LEU A 83 3.24 -2.23 1.35
N HIS A 84 2.77 -3.46 1.19
CA HIS A 84 3.48 -4.48 0.43
C HIS A 84 3.47 -4.22 -1.09
N GLY A 85 4.42 -4.80 -1.80
CA GLY A 85 4.43 -4.88 -3.27
C GLY A 85 3.52 -5.98 -3.82
N GLY A 86 3.57 -6.20 -5.13
CA GLY A 86 2.73 -7.20 -5.82
C GLY A 86 1.93 -6.64 -7.00
N GLY A 87 2.33 -5.48 -7.54
CA GLY A 87 1.72 -4.94 -8.75
C GLY A 87 0.24 -4.57 -8.61
N PHE A 88 -0.23 -4.29 -7.39
CA PHE A 88 -1.64 -4.06 -7.04
C PHE A 88 -2.57 -5.27 -7.20
N ILE A 89 -2.14 -6.37 -7.83
CA ILE A 89 -2.97 -7.54 -8.16
C ILE A 89 -2.61 -8.80 -7.37
N ALA A 90 -1.56 -8.72 -6.54
CA ALA A 90 -1.00 -9.85 -5.83
C ALA A 90 -0.44 -9.47 -4.47
N GLY A 91 -0.29 -10.49 -3.62
CA GLY A 91 0.27 -10.37 -2.27
C GLY A 91 -0.77 -10.02 -1.20
N THR A 92 -0.32 -10.04 0.05
CA THR A 92 -1.11 -9.77 1.27
C THR A 92 -0.17 -9.27 2.38
N ALA A 93 -0.69 -8.67 3.44
CA ALA A 93 0.04 -8.33 4.66
C ALA A 93 0.16 -9.49 5.68
N HIS A 94 -0.62 -10.55 5.49
CA HIS A 94 -0.16 -11.94 5.61
C HIS A 94 1.11 -12.31 6.40
N PRO A 95 1.20 -12.57 7.73
CA PRO A 95 2.45 -13.03 8.35
C PRO A 95 3.07 -14.29 7.72
N GLU A 96 2.27 -15.21 7.20
CA GLU A 96 2.77 -16.40 6.49
C GLU A 96 3.16 -16.13 5.02
N ASP A 97 2.87 -14.95 4.47
CA ASP A 97 3.26 -14.58 3.12
C ASP A 97 4.71 -14.06 3.08
N PHE A 98 5.35 -14.14 1.92
CA PHE A 98 6.73 -13.69 1.75
C PHE A 98 6.86 -12.16 1.92
N THR A 99 5.79 -11.39 1.68
CA THR A 99 5.74 -9.94 1.92
C THR A 99 6.03 -9.58 3.38
N ALA A 100 5.75 -10.48 4.34
CA ALA A 100 6.01 -10.28 5.76
C ALA A 100 7.50 -10.21 6.10
N ASN A 101 8.40 -10.57 5.18
CA ASN A 101 9.84 -10.47 5.40
C ASN A 101 10.32 -9.02 5.61
N ILE A 102 9.70 -8.05 4.94
CA ILE A 102 10.03 -6.62 5.11
C ILE A 102 9.65 -6.12 6.52
N PRO A 103 8.38 -6.22 6.98
CA PRO A 103 8.02 -5.80 8.33
C PRO A 103 8.77 -6.58 9.42
N ARG A 104 9.02 -7.89 9.24
CA ARG A 104 9.89 -8.67 10.16
C ARG A 104 11.32 -8.15 10.18
N GLY A 105 11.89 -7.81 9.02
CA GLY A 105 13.20 -7.21 8.91
C GLY A 105 13.31 -5.90 9.70
N PHE A 106 12.31 -5.02 9.58
CA PHE A 106 12.26 -3.79 10.37
C PHE A 106 12.16 -4.06 11.87
N VAL A 107 11.34 -5.00 12.32
CA VAL A 107 11.25 -5.34 13.77
C VAL A 107 12.57 -5.96 14.27
N ARG A 108 13.18 -6.84 13.46
CA ARG A 108 14.41 -7.55 13.83
C ARG A 108 15.64 -6.64 13.87
N HIS A 109 15.71 -5.66 12.98
CA HIS A 109 16.89 -4.80 12.79
C HIS A 109 16.66 -3.34 13.21
N GLY A 110 15.44 -2.98 13.60
CA GLY A 110 15.09 -1.64 14.06
C GLY A 110 15.44 -1.37 15.53
N ASP A 111 16.00 -2.34 16.25
CA ASP A 111 16.42 -2.30 17.64
C ASP A 111 15.43 -1.54 18.56
N PHE A 112 15.88 -0.44 19.17
CA PHE A 112 15.09 0.40 20.07
C PHE A 112 14.32 1.50 19.33
N VAL A 113 14.50 1.63 18.00
CA VAL A 113 13.95 2.73 17.19
C VAL A 113 12.56 2.38 16.67
N VAL A 114 12.36 1.16 16.17
CA VAL A 114 11.05 0.69 15.65
C VAL A 114 10.67 -0.63 16.32
N ALA A 115 9.77 -0.55 17.29
CA ALA A 115 9.29 -1.71 18.03
C ALA A 115 8.00 -2.33 17.44
N ARG A 116 7.33 -1.60 16.55
CA ARG A 116 6.06 -1.99 15.92
C ARG A 116 6.06 -1.62 14.44
N VAL A 117 5.50 -2.51 13.63
CA VAL A 117 5.14 -2.25 12.24
C VAL A 117 3.67 -2.62 12.07
N LEU A 118 2.88 -1.75 11.45
CA LEU A 118 1.53 -2.04 10.99
C LEU A 118 1.58 -2.28 9.49
N SER A 119 1.34 -3.51 9.03
CA SER A 119 1.22 -3.82 7.62
C SER A 119 -0.25 -3.86 7.23
N VAL A 120 -0.66 -2.98 6.32
CA VAL A 120 -2.06 -2.89 5.85
C VAL A 120 -2.29 -3.92 4.76
N ASP A 121 -3.33 -4.75 4.92
CA ASP A 121 -3.77 -5.72 3.92
C ASP A 121 -4.73 -5.01 2.94
N TYR A 122 -4.17 -4.06 2.19
CA TYR A 122 -4.96 -3.19 1.30
C TYR A 122 -5.59 -4.00 0.17
N ARG A 123 -6.80 -3.62 -0.27
CA ARG A 123 -7.52 -4.36 -1.32
C ARG A 123 -6.76 -4.36 -2.65
N ILE A 124 -6.59 -5.54 -3.22
CA ILE A 124 -5.93 -5.74 -4.52
C ILE A 124 -6.90 -5.55 -5.69
N SER A 125 -6.41 -4.98 -6.77
CA SER A 125 -7.17 -4.69 -7.98
C SER A 125 -7.36 -5.94 -8.84
N ALA A 126 -8.47 -5.99 -9.55
CA ALA A 126 -8.69 -6.96 -10.62
C ALA A 126 -9.47 -6.30 -11.77
N SER A 127 -9.27 -6.80 -12.98
CA SER A 127 -10.04 -6.43 -14.17
C SER A 127 -10.18 -7.62 -15.14
N HIS A 128 -10.74 -7.39 -16.33
CA HIS A 128 -10.96 -8.41 -17.36
C HIS A 128 -9.71 -9.27 -17.59
N PRO A 129 -9.81 -10.62 -17.56
CA PRO A 129 -11.04 -11.43 -17.68
C PRO A 129 -11.84 -11.65 -16.37
N TYR A 130 -11.40 -11.06 -15.27
CA TYR A 130 -12.03 -11.24 -13.96
C TYR A 130 -12.96 -10.08 -13.61
N PRO A 131 -13.84 -10.23 -12.59
CA PRO A 131 -14.65 -9.12 -12.09
C PRO A 131 -13.79 -7.94 -11.69
N ILE A 132 -14.24 -6.72 -12.01
CA ILE A 132 -13.55 -5.51 -11.59
C ILE A 132 -13.59 -5.42 -10.07
N ALA A 133 -12.44 -5.23 -9.45
CA ALA A 133 -12.31 -5.08 -8.01
C ALA A 133 -11.25 -4.01 -7.69
N ALA A 134 -11.49 -3.25 -6.62
CA ALA A 134 -10.57 -2.29 -6.01
C ALA A 134 -9.72 -1.46 -7.01
N PRO A 135 -10.35 -0.76 -7.97
CA PRO A 135 -9.62 0.11 -8.88
C PRO A 135 -9.01 1.31 -8.13
N PHE A 136 -8.16 2.07 -8.79
CA PHE A 136 -7.64 3.33 -8.27
C PHE A 136 -8.80 4.28 -7.88
N PRO A 137 -8.73 4.96 -6.72
CA PRO A 137 -7.63 5.03 -5.77
C PRO A 137 -7.78 4.10 -4.54
N THR A 138 -8.52 2.99 -4.62
CA THR A 138 -8.85 2.12 -3.47
C THR A 138 -7.67 1.86 -2.53
N ALA A 139 -6.52 1.43 -3.06
CA ALA A 139 -5.36 1.09 -2.24
C ALA A 139 -4.78 2.31 -1.47
N ILE A 140 -4.89 3.53 -2.01
CA ILE A 140 -4.49 4.76 -1.30
C ILE A 140 -5.47 5.05 -0.17
N THR A 141 -6.77 4.87 -0.41
CA THR A 141 -7.81 5.05 0.63
C THR A 141 -7.66 4.04 1.75
N ASP A 142 -7.24 2.81 1.44
CA ASP A 142 -6.96 1.77 2.43
C ASP A 142 -5.69 2.08 3.25
N ALA A 143 -4.64 2.60 2.60
CA ALA A 143 -3.45 3.09 3.29
C ALA A 143 -3.76 4.29 4.20
N LEU A 144 -4.65 5.20 3.77
CA LEU A 144 -5.15 6.30 4.57
C LEU A 144 -5.91 5.81 5.80
N ALA A 145 -6.71 4.75 5.68
CA ALA A 145 -7.38 4.11 6.81
C ALA A 145 -6.35 3.65 7.87
N GLY A 146 -5.27 3.00 7.42
CA GLY A 146 -4.17 2.60 8.32
C GLY A 146 -3.47 3.78 8.98
N TYR A 147 -3.22 4.86 8.24
CA TYR A 147 -2.63 6.09 8.80
C TYR A 147 -3.54 6.75 9.85
N ILE A 148 -4.84 6.82 9.60
CA ILE A 148 -5.85 7.33 10.53
C ILE A 148 -5.94 6.44 11.77
N TYR A 149 -5.92 5.12 11.58
CA TYR A 149 -5.92 4.17 12.70
C TYR A 149 -4.71 4.39 13.62
N LEU A 150 -3.51 4.59 13.06
CA LEU A 150 -2.33 4.90 13.87
C LEU A 150 -2.44 6.24 14.58
N THR A 151 -2.85 7.30 13.88
CA THR A 151 -2.89 8.66 14.43
C THR A 151 -4.05 8.85 15.41
N ARG A 152 -5.29 8.67 14.95
CA ARG A 152 -6.51 8.93 15.72
C ARG A 152 -6.95 7.74 16.57
N GLY A 153 -6.67 6.52 16.15
CA GLY A 153 -7.03 5.31 16.89
C GLY A 153 -6.04 4.94 18.00
N LEU A 154 -4.74 4.95 17.69
CA LEU A 154 -3.69 4.57 18.64
C LEU A 154 -2.93 5.75 19.26
N GLY A 155 -3.14 6.98 18.77
CA GLY A 155 -2.54 8.18 19.35
C GLY A 155 -1.09 8.44 18.93
N PHE A 156 -0.61 7.84 17.84
CA PHE A 156 0.71 8.17 17.31
C PHE A 156 0.72 9.61 16.78
N LYS A 157 1.74 10.38 17.20
CA LYS A 157 2.00 11.69 16.59
C LYS A 157 2.43 11.49 15.12
N PRO A 158 1.90 12.26 14.15
CA PRO A 158 2.25 12.13 12.73
C PRO A 158 3.76 12.04 12.46
N GLN A 159 4.55 12.91 13.09
CA GLN A 159 6.02 12.95 12.97
C GLN A 159 6.75 11.69 13.48
N ASN A 160 6.06 10.77 14.15
CA ASN A 160 6.62 9.49 14.59
C ASN A 160 6.23 8.32 13.68
N ILE A 161 5.36 8.55 12.69
CA ILE A 161 4.98 7.54 11.71
C ILE A 161 5.95 7.61 10.54
N ILE A 162 6.49 6.47 10.14
CA ILE A 162 7.27 6.29 8.92
C ILE A 162 6.41 5.49 7.95
N VAL A 163 6.10 6.05 6.78
CA VAL A 163 5.40 5.29 5.74
C VAL A 163 6.44 4.52 4.94
N CYS A 164 6.20 3.24 4.71
CA CYS A 164 7.08 2.36 3.95
C CYS A 164 6.29 1.60 2.89
N GLY A 165 6.90 1.42 1.71
CA GLY A 165 6.39 0.44 0.76
C GLY A 165 7.40 0.01 -0.29
N ASP A 166 7.22 -1.20 -0.79
CA ASP A 166 8.03 -1.80 -1.85
C ASP A 166 7.24 -1.93 -3.16
N SER A 167 7.90 -1.74 -4.32
CA SER A 167 7.26 -1.89 -5.63
C SER A 167 5.93 -1.10 -5.74
N ALA A 168 4.79 -1.76 -5.98
CA ALA A 168 3.46 -1.15 -5.98
C ALA A 168 3.09 -0.50 -4.63
N GLY A 169 3.48 -1.10 -3.50
CA GLY A 169 3.34 -0.51 -2.17
C GLY A 169 4.11 0.81 -2.02
N GLY A 170 5.25 0.95 -2.71
CA GLY A 170 5.99 2.21 -2.78
C GLY A 170 5.23 3.31 -3.54
N ASN A 171 4.45 2.95 -4.56
CA ASN A 171 3.53 3.87 -5.24
C ASN A 171 2.42 4.33 -4.29
N ILE A 172 1.79 3.39 -3.57
CA ILE A 172 0.75 3.69 -2.57
C ILE A 172 1.30 4.59 -1.47
N ALA A 173 2.52 4.31 -0.97
CA ALA A 173 3.20 5.12 0.04
C ALA A 173 3.39 6.57 -0.41
N LEU A 174 3.88 6.76 -1.65
CA LEU A 174 4.00 8.10 -2.25
C LEU A 174 2.64 8.78 -2.42
N GLY A 175 1.64 8.05 -2.90
CA GLY A 175 0.28 8.55 -3.07
C GLY A 175 -0.34 9.02 -1.76
N LEU A 176 -0.19 8.24 -0.68
CA LEU A 176 -0.64 8.62 0.67
C LEU A 176 0.05 9.88 1.17
N VAL A 177 1.39 9.94 1.10
CA VAL A 177 2.15 11.12 1.58
C VAL A 177 1.81 12.36 0.76
N ARG A 178 1.61 12.22 -0.55
CA ARG A 178 1.14 13.30 -1.42
C ARG A 178 -0.25 13.77 -1.01
N TYR A 179 -1.17 12.84 -0.77
CA TYR A 179 -2.52 13.18 -0.31
C TYR A 179 -2.47 13.99 0.99
N LEU A 180 -1.75 13.51 2.01
CA LEU A 180 -1.59 14.20 3.29
C LEU A 180 -0.99 15.61 3.15
N ARG A 181 -0.02 15.77 2.24
CA ARG A 181 0.61 17.06 1.93
C ARG A 181 -0.37 18.04 1.28
N ASP A 182 -1.18 17.54 0.36
CA ASP A 182 -2.07 18.37 -0.48
C ASP A 182 -3.42 18.66 0.21
N THR A 183 -3.69 18.04 1.36
CA THR A 183 -4.89 18.27 2.17
C THR A 183 -4.56 18.62 3.64
N PRO A 184 -3.74 19.66 3.90
CA PRO A 184 -3.34 20.03 5.26
C PRO A 184 -4.53 20.43 6.16
N GLU A 185 -5.62 20.91 5.56
CA GLU A 185 -6.86 21.31 6.25
C GLU A 185 -7.55 20.15 6.99
N LEU A 186 -7.26 18.89 6.64
CA LEU A 186 -7.78 17.71 7.33
C LEU A 186 -7.14 17.47 8.70
N GLY A 187 -6.06 18.17 9.03
CA GLY A 187 -5.38 18.07 10.32
C GLY A 187 -4.78 16.68 10.60
N LEU A 188 -4.53 15.87 9.56
CA LEU A 188 -3.93 14.54 9.69
C LEU A 188 -2.42 14.59 9.92
N GLY A 189 -1.77 15.69 9.53
CA GLY A 189 -0.33 15.89 9.65
C GLY A 189 0.50 15.02 8.70
N MET A 190 1.76 15.37 8.54
CA MET A 190 2.71 14.63 7.70
C MET A 190 3.43 13.54 8.51
N PRO A 191 3.72 12.37 7.91
CA PRO A 191 4.60 11.39 8.53
C PRO A 191 6.00 11.95 8.71
N GLY A 192 6.72 11.45 9.71
CA GLY A 192 8.10 11.84 9.99
C GLY A 192 9.14 11.28 9.01
N GLY A 193 8.76 10.30 8.19
CA GLY A 193 9.65 9.71 7.20
C GLY A 193 8.92 8.88 6.15
N LEU A 194 9.63 8.65 5.03
CA LEU A 194 9.19 7.84 3.92
C LEU A 194 10.34 6.90 3.51
N ILE A 195 10.06 5.60 3.48
CA ILE A 195 11.00 4.57 3.01
C ILE A 195 10.40 3.95 1.74
N LEU A 196 11.14 4.01 0.64
CA LEU A 196 10.71 3.45 -0.65
C LEU A 196 11.71 2.39 -1.11
N ILE A 197 11.22 1.18 -1.35
CA ILE A 197 12.04 0.04 -1.76
C ILE A 197 11.68 -0.30 -3.20
N SER A 198 12.52 0.11 -4.16
CA SER A 198 12.28 -0.09 -5.60
C SER A 198 10.85 0.30 -6.03
N PRO A 199 10.40 1.54 -5.77
CA PRO A 199 9.01 1.92 -5.92
C PRO A 199 8.57 1.95 -7.39
N TRP A 200 7.35 1.48 -7.68
CA TRP A 200 6.81 1.50 -9.04
C TRP A 200 6.18 2.87 -9.35
N VAL A 201 7.00 3.81 -9.83
CA VAL A 201 6.65 5.24 -9.97
C VAL A 201 6.38 5.71 -11.40
N ASP A 202 6.43 4.80 -12.35
CA ASP A 202 6.06 4.99 -13.76
C ASP A 202 5.31 3.73 -14.21
N ILE A 203 4.00 3.67 -13.90
CA ILE A 203 3.23 2.42 -14.00
C ILE A 203 2.92 2.00 -15.44
N ILE A 204 3.01 2.94 -16.38
CA ILE A 204 2.88 2.69 -17.83
C ILE A 204 4.24 2.63 -18.54
N ALA A 205 5.34 2.62 -17.78
CA ALA A 205 6.70 2.47 -18.27
C ALA A 205 7.08 3.46 -19.39
N THR A 206 6.69 4.73 -19.28
CA THR A 206 7.08 5.78 -20.24
C THR A 206 8.59 5.89 -20.44
N ALA A 207 9.39 5.61 -19.41
CA ALA A 207 10.85 5.59 -19.48
C ALA A 207 11.42 4.61 -20.53
N THR A 208 10.64 3.58 -20.92
CA THR A 208 11.06 2.65 -21.98
C THR A 208 11.07 3.28 -23.37
N GLN A 209 10.35 4.39 -23.55
CA GLN A 209 10.28 5.15 -24.80
C GLN A 209 11.37 6.24 -24.86
N ALA A 210 12.14 6.44 -23.78
CA ALA A 210 13.18 7.46 -23.73
C ALA A 210 14.43 7.01 -24.52
N PRO A 211 15.15 7.94 -25.20
CA PRO A 211 16.38 7.64 -25.95
C PRO A 211 17.47 6.96 -25.10
N GLU A 212 17.53 7.27 -23.80
CA GLU A 212 18.39 6.62 -22.81
C GLU A 212 17.55 5.78 -21.82
N ASN A 213 16.91 4.72 -22.33
CA ASN A 213 16.06 3.84 -21.53
C ASN A 213 16.85 3.25 -20.33
N GLN A 214 16.55 3.76 -19.13
CA GLN A 214 17.16 3.32 -17.87
C GLN A 214 16.85 1.85 -17.57
N VAL A 215 15.74 1.32 -18.07
CA VAL A 215 15.39 -0.11 -17.92
C VAL A 215 16.40 -0.98 -18.63
N THR A 216 16.71 -0.70 -19.90
CA THR A 216 17.73 -1.45 -20.65
C THR A 216 19.13 -1.23 -20.09
N LYS A 217 19.46 0.01 -19.70
CA LYS A 217 20.76 0.34 -19.13
C LYS A 217 21.06 -0.42 -17.84
N ASN A 218 20.07 -0.53 -16.95
CA ASN A 218 20.22 -1.17 -15.65
C ASN A 218 19.82 -2.65 -15.63
N GLN A 219 19.39 -3.20 -16.76
CA GLN A 219 18.88 -4.58 -16.88
C GLN A 219 19.77 -5.65 -16.24
N LYS A 220 21.10 -5.50 -16.34
CA LYS A 220 22.06 -6.47 -15.78
C LYS A 220 22.07 -6.53 -14.26
N THR A 221 21.61 -5.46 -13.61
CA THR A 221 21.59 -5.29 -12.15
C THR A 221 20.17 -5.11 -11.62
N ASP A 222 19.17 -5.12 -12.48
CA ASP A 222 17.77 -4.97 -12.09
C ASP A 222 17.30 -6.26 -11.40
N TYR A 223 16.63 -6.08 -10.27
CA TYR A 223 16.03 -7.16 -9.52
C TYR A 223 14.87 -7.79 -10.29
N ILE A 224 14.14 -6.99 -11.08
CA ILE A 224 13.05 -7.45 -11.93
C ILE A 224 13.62 -7.77 -13.32
N GLN A 225 13.83 -9.05 -13.57
CA GLN A 225 14.27 -9.55 -14.88
C GLN A 225 13.27 -9.15 -15.99
N PRO A 226 13.71 -8.96 -17.25
CA PRO A 226 12.83 -8.60 -18.38
C PRO A 226 11.64 -9.54 -18.59
N SER A 227 11.81 -10.83 -18.31
CA SER A 227 10.72 -11.82 -18.35
C SER A 227 9.63 -11.53 -17.31
N THR A 228 10.01 -10.96 -16.17
CA THR A 228 9.12 -10.51 -15.11
C THR A 228 8.50 -9.16 -15.47
N GLN A 229 9.20 -8.26 -16.16
CA GLN A 229 8.58 -7.04 -16.73
C GLN A 229 7.51 -7.39 -17.78
N TYR A 230 7.75 -8.40 -18.60
CA TYR A 230 6.79 -8.89 -19.61
C TYR A 230 5.60 -9.63 -18.97
N ARG A 231 5.81 -10.38 -17.87
CA ARG A 231 4.74 -11.03 -17.08
C ARG A 231 4.01 -10.10 -16.11
N ALA A 232 4.69 -9.05 -15.62
CA ALA A 232 4.10 -7.92 -14.91
C ALA A 232 3.26 -7.03 -15.84
N GLY A 233 3.25 -7.33 -17.15
CA GLY A 233 2.09 -7.30 -18.04
C GLY A 233 1.33 -5.99 -18.20
N THR A 234 0.42 -5.99 -19.17
CA THR A 234 -0.62 -4.96 -19.30
C THR A 234 -1.64 -5.06 -18.17
N TYR A 235 -1.82 -6.26 -17.61
CA TYR A 235 -2.87 -6.56 -16.64
C TYR A 235 -2.75 -5.78 -15.33
N PRO A 236 -1.61 -5.78 -14.60
CA PRO A 236 -1.51 -5.10 -13.30
C PRO A 236 -1.84 -3.60 -13.35
N TYR A 237 -1.27 -2.85 -14.29
CA TYR A 237 -1.61 -1.44 -14.38
C TYR A 237 -3.04 -1.24 -14.90
N LEU A 238 -3.54 -2.03 -15.87
CA LEU A 238 -4.94 -1.90 -16.31
C LEU A 238 -5.95 -2.21 -15.21
N SER A 239 -5.68 -3.22 -14.38
CA SER A 239 -6.51 -3.53 -13.21
C SER A 239 -6.50 -2.38 -12.22
N TYR A 240 -5.34 -1.77 -11.97
CA TYR A 240 -5.24 -0.64 -11.07
C TYR A 240 -5.91 0.62 -11.63
N LEU A 241 -5.79 0.93 -12.92
CA LEU A 241 -6.38 2.14 -13.52
C LEU A 241 -7.91 2.18 -13.43
N GLY A 242 -8.56 1.02 -13.42
CA GLY A 242 -10.02 0.93 -13.42
C GLY A 242 -10.62 1.63 -14.64
N GLY A 243 -11.36 2.72 -14.40
CA GLY A 243 -12.01 3.50 -15.45
C GLY A 243 -11.13 4.58 -16.11
N LEU A 244 -9.88 4.74 -15.67
CA LEU A 244 -8.98 5.78 -16.19
C LEU A 244 -8.29 5.36 -17.49
N THR A 245 -8.04 6.33 -18.37
CA THR A 245 -7.30 6.08 -19.61
C THR A 245 -5.79 6.04 -19.37
N VAL A 246 -5.05 5.42 -20.29
CA VAL A 246 -3.58 5.43 -20.26
C VAL A 246 -3.03 6.87 -20.37
N GLU A 247 -3.71 7.75 -21.09
CA GLU A 247 -3.30 9.16 -21.20
C GLU A 247 -3.52 9.93 -19.90
N ASP A 248 -4.63 9.67 -19.20
CA ASP A 248 -4.87 10.22 -17.85
C ASP A 248 -3.76 9.79 -16.88
N THR A 249 -3.24 8.57 -17.07
CA THR A 249 -2.22 7.97 -16.23
C THR A 249 -0.87 8.66 -16.39
N ARG A 250 -0.46 8.94 -17.63
CA ARG A 250 0.86 9.54 -17.94
C ARG A 250 1.13 10.82 -17.17
N LYS A 251 0.10 11.63 -16.93
CA LYS A 251 0.21 12.94 -16.28
C LYS A 251 -0.20 12.92 -14.81
N ASN A 252 -0.63 11.77 -14.29
CA ASN A 252 -1.18 11.67 -12.94
C ASN A 252 -0.05 11.46 -11.91
N LEU A 253 0.08 12.41 -11.00
CA LEU A 253 1.12 12.44 -9.96
C LEU A 253 0.96 11.37 -8.86
N PHE A 254 -0.20 10.71 -8.77
CA PHE A 254 -0.44 9.58 -7.89
C PHE A 254 -0.10 8.25 -8.57
N LEU A 255 -0.36 8.14 -9.86
CA LEU A 255 -0.15 6.90 -10.62
C LEU A 255 1.28 6.78 -11.13
N SER A 256 1.79 7.86 -11.73
CA SER A 256 2.98 7.84 -12.58
C SER A 256 3.86 9.08 -12.33
N PRO A 257 4.24 9.38 -11.06
CA PRO A 257 4.96 10.61 -10.71
C PRO A 257 6.35 10.76 -11.34
N ALA A 258 6.92 9.69 -11.89
CA ALA A 258 8.21 9.70 -12.58
C ALA A 258 8.07 9.49 -14.10
N SER A 259 6.85 9.60 -14.66
CA SER A 259 6.65 9.50 -16.10
C SER A 259 7.15 10.74 -16.85
N PHE A 260 7.54 10.53 -18.11
CA PHE A 260 8.04 11.55 -19.04
C PHE A 260 6.98 12.00 -20.05
#